data_AF-A0AAU2WPV0-F1
#
_entry.id   AF-A0AAU2WPV0-F1
#
_cell.length_a   1.000
_cell.length_b   1.000
_cell.length_c   1.000
_cell.angle_alpha   90.00
_cell.angle_beta   90.00
_cell.angle_gamma   90.00
#
_symmetry.space_group_name_H-M   'P 1'
#
loop_
_entity.id
_entity.type
_entity.pdbx_description
1 polymer ?
#
loop_
_entity_poly.entity_id
_entity_poly.type
_entity_poly.pdbx_seq_one_letter_code
_entity_poly.pdbx_strand_id
1 'polypeptide(L)'
;MTKRGLPHPEHLRLGQVLSGVRSQLVHEQTGLMNAYPRTGPRAFPAEQLQVAIEALDQARMALEEAVVDEHPEVPRRRTTTRTKNIGRS
;
A
#
# COMPACT_ATOMS: atom_id res chain seq x y z
N MET A 1 26.29 -13.48 8.38
CA MET A 1 26.46 -12.85 7.05
C MET A 1 25.48 -11.70 6.94
N THR A 2 25.93 -10.46 7.03
CA THR A 2 25.09 -9.27 6.86
C THR A 2 24.79 -9.09 5.37
N LYS A 3 23.53 -9.25 4.98
CA LYS A 3 23.08 -9.00 3.59
C LYS A 3 23.28 -7.52 3.28
N ARG A 4 23.74 -7.22 2.06
CA ARG A 4 24.16 -5.87 1.62
C ARG A 4 23.02 -4.85 1.39
N GLY A 5 21.81 -5.11 1.89
CA GLY A 5 20.62 -4.32 1.56
C GLY A 5 20.25 -4.41 0.08
N LEU A 6 19.16 -3.75 -0.33
CA LEU A 6 18.79 -3.62 -1.74
C LEU A 6 19.33 -2.29 -2.29
N PRO A 7 19.79 -2.24 -3.56
CA PRO A 7 20.09 -0.97 -4.21
C PRO A 7 18.86 -0.05 -4.26
N HIS A 8 19.05 1.26 -4.12
CA HIS A 8 17.95 2.23 -4.14
C HIS A 8 16.99 2.09 -5.36
N PRO A 9 17.46 1.87 -6.61
CA PRO A 9 16.56 1.66 -7.74
C PRO A 9 15.64 0.43 -7.60
N GLU A 10 16.11 -0.63 -6.94
CA GLU A 10 15.28 -1.83 -6.69
C GLU A 10 14.23 -1.57 -5.62
N HIS A 11 14.55 -0.78 -4.59
CA HIS A 11 13.55 -0.31 -3.62
C HIS A 11 12.43 0.47 -4.30
N LEU A 12 12.77 1.40 -5.20
CA LEU A 12 11.78 2.17 -5.97
C LEU A 12 10.91 1.26 -6.84
N ARG A 13 11.53 0.32 -7.54
CA ARG A 13 10.83 -0.66 -8.38
C ARG A 13 9.84 -1.49 -7.56
N LEU A 14 10.26 -2.02 -6.42
CA LEU A 14 9.40 -2.80 -5.54
C LEU A 14 8.25 -1.95 -4.97
N GLY A 15 8.54 -0.72 -4.53
CA GLY A 15 7.50 0.21 -4.08
C GLY A 15 6.44 0.49 -5.15
N GLN A 16 6.86 0.64 -6.42
CA GLN A 16 5.95 0.83 -7.54
C GLN A 16 5.10 -0.40 -7.83
N VAL A 17 5.69 -1.60 -7.77
CA VAL A 17 4.96 -2.87 -7.92
C VAL A 17 3.90 -3.01 -6.83
N LEU A 18 4.28 -2.83 -5.55
CA LEU A 18 3.34 -2.93 -4.42
C LEU A 18 2.20 -1.93 -4.54
N SER A 19 2.50 -0.68 -4.96
CA SER A 19 1.47 0.33 -5.18
C SER A 19 0.52 -0.01 -6.33
N GLY A 20 1.05 -0.63 -7.40
CA GLY A 20 0.24 -1.09 -8.53
C GLY A 20 -0.73 -2.19 -8.12
N VAL A 21 -0.24 -3.23 -7.44
CA VAL A 21 -1.06 -4.32 -6.91
C VAL A 21 -2.12 -3.79 -5.96
N ARG A 22 -1.74 -2.93 -5.00
CA ARG A 22 -2.69 -2.29 -4.08
C ARG A 22 -3.82 -1.58 -4.81
N SER A 23 -3.50 -0.83 -5.86
CA SER A 23 -4.49 -0.08 -6.65
C SER A 23 -5.48 -1.01 -7.34
N GLN A 24 -5.01 -2.12 -7.90
CA GLN A 24 -5.88 -3.14 -8.48
C GLN A 24 -6.80 -3.76 -7.43
N LEU A 25 -6.27 -4.16 -6.27
CA LEU A 25 -7.08 -4.80 -5.22
C LEU A 25 -8.17 -3.87 -4.68
N VAL A 26 -7.88 -2.57 -4.54
CA VAL A 26 -8.88 -1.56 -4.15
C VAL A 26 -10.00 -1.46 -5.21
N HIS A 27 -9.65 -1.51 -6.50
CA HIS A 27 -10.63 -1.50 -7.57
C HIS A 27 -11.55 -2.73 -7.50
N GLU A 28 -10.98 -3.92 -7.38
CA GLU A 28 -11.75 -5.17 -7.29
C GLU A 28 -12.60 -5.24 -6.01
N GLN A 29 -12.05 -4.78 -4.88
CA GLN A 29 -12.78 -4.69 -3.62
C GLN A 29 -14.01 -3.79 -3.76
N THR A 30 -13.87 -2.65 -4.45
CA THR A 30 -15.00 -1.76 -4.73
C THR A 30 -16.07 -2.47 -5.56
N GLY A 31 -15.65 -3.25 -6.56
CA GLY A 31 -16.55 -4.11 -7.35
C GLY A 31 -17.32 -5.09 -6.48
N LEU A 32 -16.64 -5.80 -5.58
CA LEU A 32 -17.26 -6.75 -4.65
C LEU A 32 -18.22 -6.07 -3.67
N MET A 33 -17.85 -4.92 -3.11
CA MET A 33 -18.69 -4.16 -2.19
C MET A 33 -19.95 -3.58 -2.84
N ASN A 34 -19.94 -3.42 -4.16
CA ASN A 34 -21.10 -3.01 -4.95
C ASN A 34 -21.98 -4.21 -5.35
N ALA A 35 -21.38 -5.38 -5.59
CA ALA A 35 -22.09 -6.58 -6.04
C ALA A 35 -22.69 -7.42 -4.91
N TYR A 36 -22.09 -7.39 -3.71
CA TYR A 36 -22.46 -8.23 -2.60
C TYR A 36 -22.80 -7.42 -1.33
N PRO A 37 -23.63 -7.97 -0.42
CA PRO A 37 -23.85 -7.37 0.89
C PRO A 37 -22.54 -7.19 1.66
N ARG A 38 -22.46 -6.13 2.46
CA ARG A 38 -21.29 -5.81 3.29
C ARG A 38 -21.13 -6.68 4.53
N THR A 39 -22.08 -7.58 4.80
CA THR A 39 -22.07 -8.47 5.96
C THR A 39 -22.50 -9.87 5.57
N GLY A 40 -22.09 -10.84 6.39
CA GLY A 40 -22.40 -12.26 6.20
C GLY A 40 -21.45 -12.96 5.21
N PRO A 41 -21.71 -14.24 4.89
CA PRO A 41 -20.75 -15.08 4.16
C PRO A 41 -20.36 -14.55 2.77
N ARG A 42 -21.25 -13.77 2.12
CA ARG A 42 -20.99 -13.17 0.81
C ARG A 42 -20.08 -11.94 0.86
N ALA A 43 -19.86 -11.36 2.04
CA ALA A 43 -18.92 -10.25 2.25
C ALA A 43 -17.47 -10.71 2.33
N PHE A 44 -17.25 -12.00 2.67
CA PHE A 44 -15.93 -12.57 2.94
C PHE A 44 -14.88 -12.29 1.85
N PRO A 45 -15.19 -12.35 0.54
CA PRO A 45 -14.20 -11.99 -0.49
C PRO A 45 -13.71 -10.53 -0.40
N ALA A 46 -14.60 -9.57 -0.11
CA ALA A 46 -14.23 -8.16 0.02
C ALA A 46 -13.39 -7.92 1.29
N GLU A 47 -13.69 -8.66 2.37
CA GLU A 47 -12.90 -8.63 3.61
C GLU A 47 -11.49 -9.19 3.37
N GLN A 48 -11.33 -10.27 2.61
CA GLN A 48 -10.00 -10.80 2.28
C GLN A 48 -9.18 -9.83 1.42
N LEU A 49 -9.82 -9.13 0.47
CA LEU A 49 -9.13 -8.06 -0.26
C LEU A 49 -8.71 -6.91 0.66
N GLN A 50 -9.52 -6.55 1.66
CA GLN A 50 -9.13 -5.55 2.67
C GLN A 50 -7.85 -5.97 3.40
N VAL A 51 -7.80 -7.20 3.89
CA VAL A 51 -6.62 -7.75 4.59
C VAL A 51 -5.39 -7.73 3.68
N ALA A 52 -5.54 -8.10 2.41
CA ALA A 52 -4.43 -8.06 1.45
C ALA A 52 -3.94 -6.62 1.19
N ILE A 53 -4.84 -5.65 1.07
CA ILE A 53 -4.50 -4.23 0.90
C ILE A 53 -3.71 -3.73 2.11
N GLU A 54 -4.14 -4.05 3.33
CA GLU A 54 -3.46 -3.66 4.56
C GLU A 54 -2.06 -4.28 4.66
N ALA A 55 -1.91 -5.55 4.29
CA ALA A 55 -0.60 -6.21 4.24
C ALA A 55 0.35 -5.55 3.22
N LEU A 56 -0.16 -5.12 2.06
CA LEU A 56 0.63 -4.39 1.07
C LEU A 56 1.04 -3.00 1.58
N ASP A 57 0.15 -2.30 2.28
CA ASP A 57 0.46 -1.00 2.88
C ASP A 57 1.54 -1.13 3.96
N GLN A 58 1.46 -2.16 4.82
CA GLN A 58 2.52 -2.47 5.80
C GLN A 58 3.86 -2.82 5.11
N ALA A 59 3.84 -3.65 4.07
CA ALA A 59 5.05 -4.00 3.33
C ALA A 59 5.71 -2.78 2.70
N ARG A 60 4.90 -1.83 2.17
CA ARG A 60 5.41 -0.57 1.62
C ARG A 60 6.03 0.31 2.71
N MET A 61 5.38 0.46 3.86
CA MET A 61 5.93 1.24 4.97
C MET A 61 7.26 0.67 5.44
N ALA A 62 7.35 -0.66 5.63
CA ALA A 62 8.60 -1.33 6.01
C ALA A 62 9.71 -1.15 4.97
N LEU A 63 9.38 -1.16 3.68
CA LEU A 63 10.34 -0.92 2.60
C LEU A 63 10.82 0.55 2.62
N GLU A 64 9.93 1.51 2.84
CA GLU A 64 10.28 2.92 2.98
C GLU A 64 11.19 3.18 4.19
N GLU A 65 10.96 2.50 5.31
CA GLU A 65 11.85 2.53 6.48
C GLU A 65 13.23 1.94 6.16
N ALA A 66 13.28 0.77 5.50
CA ALA A 66 14.53 0.16 5.08
C ALA A 66 15.34 1.07 4.13
N VAL A 67 14.69 1.82 3.24
CA VAL A 67 15.37 2.80 2.38
C VAL A 67 16.05 3.90 3.19
N VAL A 68 15.39 4.39 4.25
CA VAL A 68 15.96 5.45 5.11
C VAL A 68 17.21 4.96 5.83
N ASP A 69 17.18 3.71 6.31
CA ASP A 69 18.31 3.11 7.02
C ASP A 69 19.47 2.75 6.08
N GLU A 70 19.16 2.26 4.87
CA GLU A 70 20.16 1.80 3.90
C GLU A 70 20.73 2.91 3.02
N HIS A 71 19.99 4.00 2.78
CA HIS A 71 20.36 5.08 1.84
C HIS A 71 20.09 6.48 2.45
N PRO A 72 20.80 6.87 3.54
CA PRO A 72 20.53 8.10 4.29
C PRO A 72 20.76 9.39 3.48
N GLU A 73 21.56 9.33 2.40
CA GLU A 73 21.80 10.43 1.48
C GLU A 73 20.60 10.73 0.56
N VAL A 74 19.63 9.81 0.45
CA VAL A 74 18.44 10.01 -0.36
C VAL A 74 17.44 10.87 0.42
N PRO A 75 17.08 12.07 -0.07
CA PRO A 75 16.10 12.92 0.61
C PRO A 75 14.75 12.21 0.70
N ARG A 76 14.18 12.17 1.91
CA ARG A 76 12.85 11.57 2.15
C ARG A 76 11.82 12.25 1.25
N ARG A 77 11.24 11.51 0.31
CA ARG A 77 10.10 12.02 -0.47
C ARG A 77 8.94 12.24 0.49
N ARG A 78 8.60 13.51 0.75
CA ARG A 78 7.35 13.86 1.45
C ARG A 78 6.19 13.46 0.55
N THR A 79 5.59 12.30 0.81
CA THR A 79 4.25 12.00 0.31
C THR A 79 3.30 12.97 1.02
N THR A 80 2.95 14.07 0.35
CA THR A 80 1.92 14.98 0.83
C THR A 80 0.60 14.21 0.83
N THR A 81 0.18 13.73 2.00
CA THR A 81 -1.22 13.43 2.28
C THR A 81 -1.99 14.74 2.13
N ARG A 82 -2.46 15.03 0.90
CA ARG A 82 -3.46 16.06 0.67
C ARG A 82 -4.80 15.53 1.17
N THR A 83 -4.97 15.53 2.48
CA THR A 83 -6.26 15.39 3.14
C THR A 83 -7.08 16.61 2.74
N LYS A 84 -7.81 16.52 1.62
CA LYS A 84 -8.85 17.49 1.27
C LYS A 84 -9.99 17.28 2.27
N ASN A 85 -9.91 18.01 3.39
CA ASN A 85 -11.05 18.29 4.24
C ASN A 85 -12.10 19.04 3.39
N ILE A 86 -13.05 18.31 2.81
CA ILE A 86 -14.28 18.90 2.31
C ILE A 86 -15.18 19.14 3.52
N GLY A 87 -15.03 20.34 4.11
CA GLY A 87 -16.00 20.88 5.03
C GLY A 87 -17.34 20.99 4.32
N ARG A 88 -18.34 20.31 4.88
CA ARG A 88 -19.76 20.58 4.62
C ARG A 88 -20.06 22.01 5.10
N SER A 89 -20.61 22.81 4.20
CA SER A 89 -21.54 23.90 4.51
C SER A 89 -22.83 23.63 3.74
#